data_AF-A0A9E4LWI0-F1
#
_entry.id   AF-A0A9E4LWI0-F1
#
_cell.length_a   1.000
_cell.length_b   1.000
_cell.length_c   1.000
_cell.angle_alpha   90.00
_cell.angle_beta   90.00
_cell.angle_gamma   90.00
#
_symmetry.space_group_name_H-M   'P 1'
#
loop_
_entity.id
_entity.type
_entity.pdbx_description
1 polymer ?
#
loop_
_entity_poly.entity_id
_entity_poly.type
_entity_poly.pdbx_seq_one_letter_code
_entity_poly.pdbx_strand_id
1 'polypeptide(L)'
;MRTHVDVTMVRRRRVVRACAVVSSLALLAAPERAATAAGAGAAPSQAEAVPPALPALPADVNPESRNRLAIPAPAPDPAGGASAAADAIRSAGSGADVRWDAAAGRPLLELAILITAREHDAPFEWTLHELEALAVGLDPAVIDVVRNREPLDTLGDREATIVRAGREIFGAHRLSPETYRRAVALFGEDGFVDIVTLMGRYAATAARLAAFNQQMPPGWPQLLPLPFTPPDDIDPRSRSRLEPLPPPAQITRATPSLYGRTLSPYGTGPGQIRGHGAGRASLEANVPRPLLDLATLVTARAYDVQYTWTLTEPVALENGLAPA
;
A
#
# COMPACT_ATOMS: atom_id res chain seq x y z
N MET A 1 -51.22 24.88 -49.91
CA MET A 1 -51.19 23.57 -49.22
C MET A 1 -50.78 23.84 -47.78
N ARG A 2 -51.74 23.70 -46.85
CA ARG A 2 -51.57 23.92 -45.40
C ARG A 2 -50.85 22.73 -44.78
N THR A 3 -49.94 22.97 -43.84
CA THR A 3 -49.84 22.15 -42.62
C THR A 3 -49.29 23.00 -41.48
N HIS A 4 -50.20 23.26 -40.53
CA HIS A 4 -49.97 23.72 -39.16
C HIS A 4 -49.05 22.77 -38.40
N VAL A 5 -48.23 23.30 -37.49
CA VAL A 5 -48.18 22.78 -36.12
C VAL A 5 -48.13 23.97 -35.18
N ASP A 6 -49.17 24.06 -34.35
CA ASP A 6 -49.36 25.08 -33.32
C ASP A 6 -48.81 24.58 -31.98
N VAL A 7 -48.36 25.55 -31.20
CA VAL A 7 -47.93 25.45 -29.80
C VAL A 7 -49.20 25.18 -28.95
N THR A 8 -49.22 24.52 -27.79
CA THR A 8 -49.06 25.15 -26.47
C THR A 8 -49.26 24.13 -25.32
N MET A 9 -48.31 24.13 -24.38
CA MET A 9 -48.44 24.17 -22.90
C MET A 9 -49.30 23.16 -22.07
N VAL A 10 -48.57 22.46 -21.16
CA VAL A 10 -48.58 22.65 -19.67
C VAL A 10 -49.25 21.63 -18.71
N ARG A 11 -48.45 21.36 -17.64
CA ARG A 11 -48.73 20.94 -16.23
C ARG A 11 -48.82 19.43 -15.93
N ARG A 12 -47.78 18.87 -15.26
CA ARG A 12 -47.52 18.77 -13.79
C ARG A 12 -48.24 17.58 -13.12
N ARG A 13 -47.49 16.53 -12.70
CA ARG A 13 -47.01 16.22 -11.32
C ARG A 13 -46.78 14.72 -11.08
N ARG A 14 -45.66 14.45 -10.39
CA ARG A 14 -45.14 13.27 -9.68
C ARG A 14 -46.13 12.16 -9.29
N VAL A 15 -45.73 10.89 -9.48
CA VAL A 15 -45.91 9.79 -8.51
C VAL A 15 -44.70 8.84 -8.58
N VAL A 16 -44.18 8.50 -7.40
CA VAL A 16 -43.14 7.51 -7.10
C VAL A 16 -43.78 6.12 -6.95
N ARG A 17 -43.14 5.05 -7.44
CA ARG A 17 -43.16 3.66 -6.91
C ARG A 17 -42.24 2.78 -7.79
N ALA A 18 -41.08 2.36 -7.28
CA ALA A 18 -40.83 1.12 -6.55
C ALA A 18 -40.74 -0.11 -7.48
N CYS A 19 -39.52 -0.43 -7.91
CA CYS A 19 -39.17 -1.75 -8.48
C CYS A 19 -38.92 -2.71 -7.32
N ALA A 20 -39.77 -3.73 -7.18
CA ALA A 20 -39.59 -4.80 -6.22
C ALA A 20 -38.49 -5.76 -6.71
N VAL A 21 -37.49 -5.96 -5.85
CA VAL A 21 -36.50 -7.04 -5.93
C VAL A 21 -37.18 -8.31 -5.41
N VAL A 22 -37.24 -9.36 -6.23
CA VAL A 22 -37.64 -10.69 -5.79
C VAL A 22 -36.40 -11.38 -5.24
N SER A 23 -36.32 -11.47 -3.91
CA SER A 23 -35.35 -12.31 -3.20
C SER A 23 -35.85 -13.75 -3.21
N SER A 24 -35.08 -14.67 -3.81
CA SER A 24 -35.32 -16.11 -3.67
C SER A 24 -34.45 -16.67 -2.55
N LEU A 25 -35.06 -16.90 -1.39
CA LEU A 25 -34.52 -17.65 -0.27
C LEU A 25 -34.90 -19.13 -0.48
N ALA A 26 -33.95 -19.98 -0.88
CA ALA A 26 -34.16 -21.42 -0.93
C ALA A 26 -33.72 -22.03 0.41
N LEU A 27 -34.71 -22.34 1.26
CA LEU A 27 -34.56 -23.17 2.44
C LEU A 27 -34.39 -24.63 2.00
N LEU A 28 -33.20 -25.19 2.13
CA LEU A 28 -32.98 -26.63 2.02
C LEU A 28 -33.16 -27.26 3.40
N ALA A 29 -34.30 -27.92 3.59
CA ALA A 29 -34.53 -28.84 4.69
C ALA A 29 -33.63 -30.08 4.53
N ALA A 30 -32.80 -30.36 5.51
CA ALA A 30 -32.03 -31.61 5.59
C ALA A 30 -32.97 -32.77 5.96
N PRO A 31 -32.80 -33.98 5.38
CA PRO A 31 -33.52 -35.15 5.82
C PRO A 31 -32.85 -35.73 7.08
N GLU A 32 -33.65 -36.00 8.11
CA GLU A 32 -33.28 -36.84 9.24
C GLU A 32 -32.91 -38.24 8.72
N ARG A 33 -31.68 -38.69 8.97
CA ARG A 33 -31.29 -40.09 8.79
C ARG A 33 -31.31 -40.81 10.12
N ALA A 34 -32.19 -41.80 10.19
CA ALA A 34 -32.29 -42.78 11.26
C ALA A 34 -30.95 -43.48 11.50
N ALA A 35 -30.57 -43.55 12.77
CA ALA A 35 -29.44 -44.34 13.25
C ALA A 35 -29.71 -45.83 12.99
N THR A 36 -28.80 -46.48 12.26
CA THR A 36 -28.67 -47.94 12.26
C THR A 36 -27.29 -48.28 12.79
N ALA A 37 -27.27 -48.98 13.92
CA ALA A 37 -26.07 -49.50 14.56
C ALA A 37 -25.61 -50.76 13.82
N ALA A 38 -24.36 -50.76 13.35
CA ALA A 38 -23.64 -51.98 12.96
C ALA A 38 -22.12 -51.82 13.13
N GLY A 39 -21.58 -52.49 14.15
CA GLY A 39 -20.37 -53.31 14.07
C GLY A 39 -19.01 -52.73 13.66
N ALA A 40 -18.17 -52.53 14.69
CA ALA A 40 -16.76 -52.96 14.80
C ALA A 40 -15.70 -52.45 13.80
N GLY A 41 -14.76 -51.66 14.35
CA GLY A 41 -13.43 -51.45 13.81
C GLY A 41 -12.66 -50.43 14.67
N ALA A 42 -11.94 -50.89 15.70
CA ALA A 42 -11.08 -50.02 16.49
C ALA A 42 -9.92 -49.52 15.61
N ALA A 43 -9.96 -48.24 15.23
CA ALA A 43 -8.83 -47.57 14.61
C ALA A 43 -7.72 -47.36 15.67
N PRO A 44 -6.44 -47.53 15.31
CA PRO A 44 -5.36 -47.26 16.26
C PRO A 44 -5.39 -45.78 16.63
N SER A 45 -5.27 -45.51 17.94
CA SER A 45 -5.01 -44.17 18.46
C SER A 45 -3.76 -43.62 17.77
N GLN A 46 -3.94 -42.62 16.92
CA GLN A 46 -2.84 -41.77 16.51
C GLN A 46 -2.43 -41.01 17.77
N ALA A 47 -1.26 -41.35 18.31
CA ALA A 47 -0.61 -40.52 19.29
C ALA A 47 -0.50 -39.11 18.68
N GLU A 48 -1.19 -38.15 19.27
CA GLU A 48 -1.05 -36.73 18.97
C GLU A 48 0.45 -36.40 19.09
N ALA A 49 1.11 -36.23 17.94
CA ALA A 49 2.45 -35.70 17.92
C ALA A 49 2.37 -34.31 18.56
N VAL A 50 2.97 -34.16 19.74
CA VAL A 50 3.12 -32.85 20.39
C VAL A 50 3.77 -31.92 19.36
N PRO A 51 3.09 -30.85 18.92
CA PRO A 51 3.67 -29.95 17.95
C PRO A 51 5.01 -29.43 18.51
N PRO A 52 6.05 -29.31 17.69
CA PRO A 52 7.33 -28.78 18.15
C PRO A 52 7.05 -27.45 18.86
N ALA A 53 7.60 -27.30 20.07
CA ALA A 53 7.41 -26.10 20.86
C ALA A 53 7.76 -24.89 20.00
N LEU A 54 6.79 -23.99 19.83
CA LEU A 54 7.01 -22.76 19.09
C LEU A 54 8.21 -22.03 19.72
N PRO A 55 9.15 -21.51 18.91
CA PRO A 55 10.27 -20.77 19.45
C PRO A 55 9.76 -19.62 20.32
N ALA A 56 10.46 -19.37 21.43
CA ALA A 56 10.13 -18.26 22.32
C ALA A 56 10.09 -16.95 21.52
N LEU A 57 9.06 -16.14 21.76
CA LEU A 57 8.95 -14.83 21.12
C LEU A 57 10.15 -13.95 21.55
N PRO A 58 10.64 -13.06 20.66
CA PRO A 58 11.56 -12.01 21.06
C PRO A 58 10.99 -11.19 22.24
N ALA A 59 11.87 -10.73 23.13
CA ALA A 59 11.46 -10.05 24.36
C ALA A 59 10.68 -8.75 24.13
N ASP A 60 10.82 -8.14 22.96
CA ASP A 60 10.13 -6.91 22.53
C ASP A 60 8.79 -7.17 21.81
N VAL A 61 8.35 -8.43 21.69
CA VAL A 61 7.07 -8.79 21.09
C VAL A 61 6.04 -9.06 22.19
N ASN A 62 4.89 -8.39 22.13
CA ASN A 62 3.80 -8.60 23.06
C ASN A 62 3.24 -10.03 22.89
N PRO A 63 3.07 -10.79 23.99
CA PRO A 63 2.68 -12.20 23.91
C PRO A 63 1.25 -12.42 23.43
N GLU A 64 0.35 -11.45 23.66
CA GLU A 64 -1.05 -11.53 23.27
C GLU A 64 -1.26 -11.10 21.82
N SER A 65 -0.77 -9.92 21.43
CA SER A 65 -0.94 -9.42 20.06
C SER A 65 -0.01 -10.11 19.06
N ARG A 66 1.09 -10.72 19.54
CA ARG A 66 2.23 -11.20 18.75
C ARG A 66 2.82 -10.13 17.83
N ASN A 67 2.60 -8.87 18.19
CA ASN A 67 3.10 -7.66 17.56
C ASN A 67 3.88 -6.86 18.63
N ARG A 68 4.64 -5.85 18.24
CA ARG A 68 5.23 -4.90 19.20
C ARG A 68 4.20 -3.92 19.78
N LEU A 69 3.05 -3.78 19.11
CA LEU A 69 1.89 -3.02 19.60
C LEU A 69 0.99 -3.90 20.47
N ALA A 70 0.43 -3.34 21.53
CA ALA A 70 -0.58 -4.02 22.34
C ALA A 70 -1.92 -4.17 21.59
N ILE A 71 -2.76 -5.11 22.03
CA ILE A 71 -4.15 -5.18 21.56
C ILE A 71 -4.89 -3.95 22.11
N PRO A 72 -5.46 -3.08 21.25
CA PRO A 72 -6.25 -1.97 21.74
C PRO A 72 -7.45 -2.47 22.54
N ALA A 73 -7.81 -1.78 23.62
CA ALA A 73 -9.08 -2.02 24.28
C ALA A 73 -10.23 -1.86 23.25
N PRO A 74 -11.28 -2.69 23.31
CA PRO A 74 -12.38 -2.59 22.35
C PRO A 74 -12.93 -1.16 22.34
N ALA A 75 -12.84 -0.50 21.19
CA ALA A 75 -13.47 0.79 21.00
C ALA A 75 -14.98 0.64 21.21
N PRO A 76 -15.67 1.65 21.75
CA PRO A 76 -17.13 1.65 21.73
C PRO A 76 -17.59 1.45 20.29
N ASP A 77 -18.54 0.54 20.09
CA ASP A 77 -18.96 0.05 18.78
C ASP A 77 -19.20 1.23 17.82
N PRO A 78 -18.35 1.42 16.79
CA PRO A 78 -18.57 2.48 15.83
C PRO A 78 -19.87 2.12 15.11
N ALA A 79 -20.85 3.02 15.13
CA ALA A 79 -22.10 2.85 14.39
C ALA A 79 -21.78 2.67 12.89
N GLY A 80 -21.53 1.43 12.45
CA GLY A 80 -20.97 1.16 11.11
C GLY A 80 -20.38 -0.24 10.86
N GLY A 81 -20.09 -1.05 11.88
CA GLY A 81 -19.68 -2.45 11.70
C GLY A 81 -18.33 -2.67 11.00
N ALA A 82 -18.01 -3.91 10.64
CA ALA A 82 -16.70 -4.34 10.12
C ALA A 82 -16.22 -3.61 8.84
N SER A 83 -17.14 -3.04 8.04
CA SER A 83 -16.76 -2.24 6.87
C SER A 83 -16.17 -0.89 7.30
N ALA A 84 -16.66 -0.28 8.38
CA ALA A 84 -16.11 0.98 8.89
C ALA A 84 -14.67 0.81 9.42
N ALA A 85 -14.34 -0.35 10.01
CA ALA A 85 -12.96 -0.68 10.40
C ALA A 85 -12.05 -0.89 9.18
N ALA A 86 -12.53 -1.61 8.15
CA ALA A 86 -11.80 -1.78 6.90
C ALA A 86 -11.65 -0.45 6.11
N ASP A 87 -12.64 0.43 6.18
CA ASP A 87 -12.63 1.76 5.58
C ASP A 87 -11.74 2.73 6.37
N ALA A 88 -11.64 2.59 7.70
CA ALA A 88 -10.71 3.33 8.55
C ALA A 88 -9.25 2.89 8.32
N ILE A 89 -8.98 1.60 8.13
CA ILE A 89 -7.67 1.09 7.67
C ILE A 89 -7.35 1.66 6.27
N ARG A 90 -8.35 1.75 5.39
CA ARG A 90 -8.19 2.32 4.04
C ARG A 90 -8.02 3.85 4.06
N SER A 91 -8.63 4.56 5.00
CA SER A 91 -8.52 6.02 5.16
C SER A 91 -7.23 6.42 5.87
N ALA A 92 -6.80 5.68 6.89
CA ALA A 92 -5.43 5.76 7.44
C ALA A 92 -4.40 5.47 6.35
N GLY A 93 -4.70 4.49 5.49
CA GLY A 93 -3.95 4.19 4.28
C GLY A 93 -4.08 5.21 3.15
N SER A 94 -4.81 6.33 3.27
CA SER A 94 -4.96 7.34 2.19
C SER A 94 -3.78 8.32 2.12
N GLY A 95 -3.06 8.52 3.23
CA GLY A 95 -1.74 9.18 3.33
C GLY A 95 -1.61 10.59 2.73
N ALA A 96 -2.69 11.19 2.23
CA ALA A 96 -2.75 12.62 2.00
C ALA A 96 -2.75 13.30 3.37
N ASP A 97 -3.64 12.88 4.27
CA ASP A 97 -3.78 13.49 5.60
C ASP A 97 -2.52 13.25 6.47
N VAL A 98 -1.93 12.05 6.47
CA VAL A 98 -0.69 11.77 7.22
C VAL A 98 0.49 12.64 6.74
N ARG A 99 0.62 12.91 5.44
CA ARG A 99 1.70 13.79 4.89
C ARG A 99 1.53 15.25 5.34
N TRP A 100 0.31 15.68 5.65
CA TRP A 100 0.01 17.08 5.97
C TRP A 100 -0.24 17.33 7.47
N ASP A 101 -0.68 16.32 8.22
CA ASP A 101 -1.17 16.44 9.61
C ASP A 101 -0.36 15.62 10.65
N ALA A 102 0.70 14.90 10.27
CA ALA A 102 1.42 14.04 11.22
C ALA A 102 2.25 14.82 12.26
N ALA A 103 2.23 14.31 13.50
CA ALA A 103 2.92 14.87 14.67
C ALA A 103 4.45 14.94 14.53
N ALA A 104 5.05 14.16 13.61
CA ALA A 104 6.49 14.16 13.35
C ALA A 104 6.98 15.45 12.66
N GLY A 105 6.08 16.19 11.98
CA GLY A 105 6.42 17.41 11.23
C GLY A 105 6.88 17.13 9.80
N ARG A 106 6.58 18.06 8.88
CA ARG A 106 6.81 17.88 7.43
C ARG A 106 8.24 17.50 7.03
N PRO A 107 9.33 18.07 7.61
CA PRO A 107 10.69 17.66 7.24
C PRO A 107 10.97 16.17 7.45
N LEU A 108 10.48 15.59 8.54
CA LEU A 108 10.69 14.16 8.83
C LEU A 108 9.87 13.24 7.92
N LEU A 109 8.73 13.70 7.43
CA LEU A 109 7.92 12.96 6.46
C LEU A 109 8.60 12.96 5.08
N GLU A 110 9.11 14.09 4.63
CA GLU A 110 9.89 14.14 3.38
C GLU A 110 11.19 13.34 3.50
N LEU A 111 11.85 13.36 4.67
CA LEU A 111 12.99 12.48 4.96
C LEU A 111 12.61 10.99 4.83
N ALA A 112 11.48 10.56 5.41
CA ALA A 112 11.02 9.18 5.29
C ALA A 112 10.80 8.75 3.83
N ILE A 113 10.33 9.67 2.98
CA ILE A 113 10.14 9.44 1.55
C ILE A 113 11.48 9.35 0.83
N LEU A 114 12.43 10.26 1.10
CA LEU A 114 13.78 10.23 0.54
C LEU A 114 14.52 8.94 0.88
N ILE A 115 14.44 8.48 2.14
CA ILE A 115 15.02 7.19 2.56
C ILE A 115 14.42 6.06 1.74
N THR A 116 13.09 6.02 1.61
CA THR A 116 12.40 4.99 0.83
C THR A 116 12.84 4.99 -0.63
N ALA A 117 12.89 6.18 -1.25
CA ALA A 117 13.32 6.34 -2.64
C ALA A 117 14.78 5.91 -2.84
N ARG A 118 15.66 6.20 -1.87
CA ARG A 118 17.05 5.76 -1.94
C ARG A 118 17.18 4.25 -1.87
N GLU A 119 16.50 3.62 -0.92
CA GLU A 119 16.60 2.17 -0.70
C GLU A 119 15.98 1.33 -1.83
N HIS A 120 15.12 1.94 -2.65
CA HIS A 120 14.56 1.30 -3.85
C HIS A 120 15.18 1.81 -5.17
N ASP A 121 16.25 2.61 -5.10
CA ASP A 121 16.88 3.23 -6.28
C ASP A 121 15.85 3.92 -7.21
N ALA A 122 14.93 4.70 -6.62
CA ALA A 122 13.80 5.34 -7.30
C ALA A 122 14.08 6.83 -7.60
N PRO A 123 14.68 7.17 -8.75
CA PRO A 123 15.25 8.50 -8.96
C PRO A 123 14.18 9.57 -9.23
N PHE A 124 13.03 9.17 -9.78
CA PHE A 124 11.91 10.06 -10.04
C PHE A 124 11.29 10.56 -8.73
N GLU A 125 11.05 9.64 -7.79
CA GLU A 125 10.59 9.99 -6.45
C GLU A 125 11.60 10.85 -5.72
N TRP A 126 12.86 10.38 -5.67
CA TRP A 126 13.92 11.12 -5.01
C TRP A 126 13.98 12.57 -5.48
N THR A 127 14.01 12.79 -6.79
CA THR A 127 14.17 14.15 -7.35
C THR A 127 13.05 15.08 -6.92
N LEU A 128 11.79 14.65 -7.00
CA LEU A 128 10.66 15.49 -6.62
C LEU A 128 10.61 15.74 -5.11
N HIS A 129 10.98 14.75 -4.32
CA HIS A 129 10.96 14.84 -2.86
C HIS A 129 12.17 15.55 -2.27
N GLU A 130 13.31 15.59 -2.96
CA GLU A 130 14.45 16.42 -2.55
C GLU A 130 14.08 17.91 -2.64
N LEU A 131 13.40 18.30 -3.73
CA LEU A 131 12.91 19.67 -3.90
C LEU A 131 11.91 20.06 -2.80
N GLU A 132 10.97 19.17 -2.47
CA GLU A 132 10.00 19.42 -1.40
C GLU A 132 10.66 19.43 -0.02
N ALA A 133 11.57 18.49 0.26
CA ALA A 133 12.30 18.41 1.51
C ALA A 133 13.05 19.73 1.81
N LEU A 134 13.75 20.26 0.81
CA LEU A 134 14.41 21.57 0.90
C LEU A 134 13.39 22.69 1.13
N ALA A 135 12.26 22.68 0.43
CA ALA A 135 11.22 23.70 0.57
C ALA A 135 10.57 23.73 1.95
N VAL A 136 10.44 22.57 2.60
CA VAL A 136 9.91 22.46 3.97
C VAL A 136 10.99 22.61 5.05
N GLY A 137 12.25 22.84 4.66
CA GLY A 137 13.35 23.18 5.56
C GLY A 137 14.13 22.00 6.13
N LEU A 138 14.14 20.83 5.45
CA LEU A 138 15.06 19.74 5.80
C LEU A 138 16.50 20.18 5.48
N ASP A 139 17.42 19.92 6.41
CA ASP A 139 18.84 20.26 6.23
C ASP A 139 19.42 19.47 5.04
N PRO A 140 20.04 20.14 4.04
CA PRO A 140 20.72 19.48 2.93
C PRO A 140 21.74 18.42 3.36
N ALA A 141 22.41 18.60 4.50
CA ALA A 141 23.37 17.60 5.01
C ALA A 141 22.69 16.27 5.36
N VAL A 142 21.44 16.30 5.84
CA VAL A 142 20.65 15.09 6.11
C VAL A 142 20.32 14.38 4.80
N ILE A 143 19.94 15.13 3.76
CA ILE A 143 19.65 14.61 2.43
C ILE A 143 20.87 13.90 1.86
N ASP A 144 22.06 14.51 1.98
CA ASP A 144 23.29 13.92 1.47
C ASP A 144 23.70 12.63 2.22
N VAL A 145 23.51 12.59 3.54
CA VAL A 145 23.72 11.36 4.31
C VAL A 145 22.84 10.22 3.81
N VAL A 146 21.58 10.51 3.47
CA VAL A 146 20.68 9.52 2.87
C VAL A 146 21.16 9.17 1.45
N ARG A 147 21.45 10.16 0.60
CA ARG A 147 21.85 10.00 -0.81
C ARG A 147 23.04 9.04 -0.93
N ASN A 148 24.03 9.23 -0.08
CA ASN A 148 25.32 8.53 -0.13
C ASN A 148 25.38 7.32 0.79
N ARG A 149 24.30 7.03 1.53
CA ARG A 149 24.26 5.99 2.57
C ARG A 149 25.38 6.15 3.62
N GLU A 150 25.68 7.39 4.01
CA GLU A 150 26.75 7.72 4.96
C GLU A 150 26.42 7.30 6.41
N PRO A 151 27.44 7.26 7.30
CA PRO A 151 27.23 7.13 8.75
C PRO A 151 26.28 8.20 9.31
N LEU A 152 25.60 7.86 10.41
CA LEU A 152 24.53 8.69 10.98
C LEU A 152 25.01 9.61 12.11
N ASP A 153 26.31 9.64 12.39
CA ASP A 153 26.91 10.29 13.57
C ASP A 153 26.73 11.82 13.56
N THR A 154 26.47 12.40 12.39
CA THR A 154 26.28 13.84 12.18
C THR A 154 24.81 14.27 12.26
N LEU A 155 23.87 13.32 12.30
CA LEU A 155 22.44 13.60 12.26
C LEU A 155 21.86 13.87 13.65
N GLY A 156 20.78 14.65 13.69
CA GLY A 156 19.95 14.75 14.88
C GLY A 156 19.32 13.39 15.19
N ASP A 157 19.07 13.12 16.47
CA ASP A 157 18.61 11.80 16.93
C ASP A 157 17.29 11.34 16.30
N ARG A 158 16.36 12.27 16.00
CA ARG A 158 15.14 11.95 15.25
C ARG A 158 15.42 11.53 13.81
N GLU A 159 16.29 12.24 13.12
CA GLU A 159 16.68 11.94 11.73
C GLU A 159 17.45 10.62 11.67
N ALA A 160 18.47 10.45 12.52
CA ALA A 160 19.25 9.23 12.64
C ALA A 160 18.36 8.01 12.89
N THR A 161 17.34 8.13 13.75
CA THR A 161 16.42 7.04 14.06
C THR A 161 15.58 6.65 12.85
N ILE A 162 15.03 7.60 12.10
CA ILE A 162 14.21 7.33 10.91
C ILE A 162 15.08 6.76 9.78
N VAL A 163 16.28 7.32 9.54
CA VAL A 163 17.22 6.81 8.53
C VAL A 163 17.63 5.38 8.86
N ARG A 164 17.96 5.09 10.12
CA ARG A 164 18.29 3.74 10.57
C ARG A 164 17.11 2.78 10.38
N ALA A 165 15.91 3.19 10.78
CA ALA A 165 14.71 2.37 10.63
C ALA A 165 14.44 2.03 9.16
N GLY A 166 14.52 2.99 8.24
CA GLY A 166 14.32 2.74 6.82
C GLY A 166 15.38 1.81 6.21
N ARG A 167 16.67 1.99 6.54
CA ARG A 167 17.75 1.08 6.12
C ARG A 167 17.55 -0.35 6.65
N GLU A 168 17.15 -0.49 7.90
CA GLU A 168 16.86 -1.78 8.52
C GLU A 168 15.65 -2.48 7.88
N ILE A 169 14.54 -1.76 7.72
CA ILE A 169 13.29 -2.30 7.15
C ILE A 169 13.48 -2.71 5.68
N PHE A 170 14.09 -1.86 4.85
CA PHE A 170 14.18 -2.12 3.42
C PHE A 170 15.45 -2.89 3.00
N GLY A 171 16.53 -2.80 3.76
CA GLY A 171 17.78 -3.51 3.46
C GLY A 171 17.91 -4.86 4.18
N ALA A 172 17.59 -4.90 5.48
CA ALA A 172 17.73 -6.11 6.29
C ALA A 172 16.42 -6.87 6.50
N HIS A 173 15.30 -6.35 5.98
CA HIS A 173 13.94 -6.89 6.13
C HIS A 173 13.52 -7.11 7.59
N ARG A 174 14.14 -6.37 8.52
CA ARG A 174 13.90 -6.49 9.95
C ARG A 174 14.28 -5.20 10.65
N LEU A 175 13.47 -4.80 11.63
CA LEU A 175 13.77 -3.67 12.52
C LEU A 175 14.27 -4.20 13.87
N SER A 176 15.44 -3.73 14.30
CA SER A 176 16.04 -4.11 15.57
C SER A 176 15.21 -3.61 16.77
N PRO A 177 15.23 -4.33 17.91
CA PRO A 177 14.55 -3.87 19.12
C PRO A 177 15.03 -2.50 19.60
N GLU A 178 16.32 -2.21 19.42
CA GLU A 178 16.93 -0.92 19.78
C GLU A 178 16.34 0.23 18.97
N THR A 179 16.34 0.09 17.64
CA THR A 179 15.79 1.11 16.73
C THR A 179 14.29 1.29 16.96
N TYR A 180 13.54 0.20 17.19
CA TYR A 180 12.11 0.28 17.53
C TYR A 180 11.87 1.07 18.81
N ARG A 181 12.54 0.70 19.91
CA ARG A 181 12.38 1.37 21.21
C ARG A 181 12.75 2.86 21.13
N ARG A 182 13.81 3.19 20.38
CA ARG A 182 14.20 4.59 20.17
C ARG A 182 13.15 5.36 19.36
N ALA A 183 12.62 4.77 18.30
CA ALA A 183 11.58 5.39 17.49
C ALA A 183 10.30 5.66 18.29
N VAL A 184 9.81 4.67 19.04
CA VAL A 184 8.63 4.84 19.90
C VAL A 184 8.87 5.90 20.97
N ALA A 185 10.07 5.96 21.57
CA ALA A 185 10.40 6.99 22.56
C ALA A 185 10.39 8.42 21.96
N LEU A 186 10.68 8.58 20.67
CA LEU A 186 10.76 9.89 20.01
C LEU A 186 9.45 10.33 19.36
N PHE A 187 8.66 9.39 18.86
CA PHE A 187 7.50 9.65 18.00
C PHE A 187 6.18 9.12 18.57
N GLY A 188 6.22 8.32 19.64
CA GLY A 188 5.09 7.50 20.08
C GLY A 188 4.83 6.33 19.13
N GLU A 189 3.91 5.44 19.53
CA GLU A 189 3.51 4.30 18.71
C GLU A 189 2.79 4.76 17.43
N ASP A 190 1.77 5.61 17.56
CA ASP A 190 0.99 6.12 16.43
C ASP A 190 1.87 6.86 15.42
N GLY A 191 2.74 7.76 15.90
CA GLY A 191 3.64 8.52 15.02
C GLY A 191 4.64 7.62 14.29
N PHE A 192 5.13 6.55 14.93
CA PHE A 192 6.01 5.61 14.24
C PHE A 192 5.25 4.73 13.24
N VAL A 193 4.03 4.30 13.57
CA VAL A 193 3.15 3.58 12.63
C VAL A 193 2.85 4.42 11.39
N ASP A 194 2.57 5.71 11.57
CA ASP A 194 2.32 6.64 10.46
C ASP A 194 3.54 6.80 9.55
N ILE A 195 4.75 6.95 10.13
CA ILE A 195 6.01 7.03 9.38
C ILE A 195 6.25 5.75 8.57
N VAL A 196 6.11 4.58 9.19
CA VAL A 196 6.33 3.30 8.51
C VAL A 196 5.26 3.06 7.43
N THR A 197 4.02 3.48 7.67
CA THR A 197 2.92 3.42 6.68
C THR A 197 3.23 4.31 5.48
N LEU A 198 3.75 5.51 5.71
CA LEU A 198 4.20 6.41 4.64
C LEU A 198 5.32 5.76 3.82
N MET A 199 6.34 5.20 4.48
CA MET A 199 7.43 4.49 3.82
C MET A 199 6.92 3.34 2.94
N GLY A 200 6.04 2.47 3.47
CA GLY A 200 5.46 1.36 2.70
C GLY A 200 4.68 1.81 1.46
N ARG A 201 3.97 2.94 1.54
CA ARG A 201 3.26 3.52 0.39
C ARG A 201 4.21 4.02 -0.71
N TYR A 202 5.35 4.60 -0.32
CA TYR A 202 6.36 5.01 -1.29
C TYR A 202 7.16 3.84 -1.83
N ALA A 203 7.39 2.77 -1.07
CA ALA A 203 7.95 1.52 -1.61
C ALA A 203 7.05 0.93 -2.72
N ALA A 204 5.73 0.92 -2.49
CA ALA A 204 4.77 0.52 -3.53
C ALA A 204 4.76 1.48 -4.74
N THR A 205 5.16 2.74 -4.55
CA THR A 205 5.24 3.72 -5.65
C THR A 205 6.55 3.57 -6.42
N ALA A 206 7.68 3.39 -5.75
CA ALA A 206 8.95 3.00 -6.32
C ALA A 206 8.83 1.75 -7.22
N ALA A 207 8.16 0.70 -6.73
CA ALA A 207 7.92 -0.52 -7.51
C ALA A 207 7.16 -0.24 -8.83
N ARG A 208 6.12 0.61 -8.78
CA ARG A 208 5.39 1.04 -9.98
C ARG A 208 6.29 1.83 -10.93
N LEU A 209 7.05 2.78 -10.43
CA LEU A 209 7.93 3.62 -11.24
C LEU A 209 9.03 2.80 -11.92
N ALA A 210 9.61 1.84 -11.21
CA ALA A 210 10.58 0.90 -11.76
C ALA A 210 9.96 0.02 -12.86
N ALA A 211 8.78 -0.56 -12.60
CA ALA A 211 8.10 -1.44 -13.56
C ALA A 211 7.79 -0.74 -14.90
N PHE A 212 7.41 0.53 -14.85
CA PHE A 212 7.09 1.33 -16.04
C PHE A 212 8.24 2.20 -16.53
N ASN A 213 9.46 2.02 -15.98
CA ASN A 213 10.65 2.77 -16.34
C ASN A 213 10.40 4.29 -16.38
N GLN A 214 9.79 4.83 -15.32
CA GLN A 214 9.46 6.24 -15.25
C GLN A 214 10.74 7.07 -15.13
N GLN A 215 10.97 7.90 -16.13
CA GLN A 215 12.06 8.87 -16.20
C GLN A 215 11.56 10.27 -15.79
N MET A 216 12.50 11.12 -15.40
CA MET A 216 12.21 12.55 -15.19
C MET A 216 11.70 13.20 -16.50
N PRO A 217 10.89 14.26 -16.38
CA PRO A 217 10.48 15.05 -17.53
C PRO A 217 11.68 15.62 -18.29
N PRO A 218 11.54 15.91 -19.60
CA PRO A 218 12.62 16.54 -20.36
C PRO A 218 13.10 17.83 -19.71
N GLY A 219 14.43 17.97 -19.56
CA GLY A 219 15.06 19.15 -18.97
C GLY A 219 15.06 19.21 -17.45
N TRP A 220 14.47 18.23 -16.76
CA TRP A 220 14.55 18.12 -15.30
C TRP A 220 15.76 17.27 -14.91
N PRO A 221 16.51 17.65 -13.86
CA PRO A 221 17.63 16.86 -13.40
C PRO A 221 17.13 15.52 -12.84
N GLN A 222 18.01 14.52 -12.83
CA GLN A 222 17.81 13.31 -12.05
C GLN A 222 18.81 13.33 -10.88
N LEU A 223 18.32 13.65 -9.68
CA LEU A 223 19.18 13.99 -8.55
C LEU A 223 19.72 12.78 -7.78
N LEU A 224 19.13 11.59 -7.99
CA LEU A 224 19.63 10.34 -7.44
C LEU A 224 20.54 9.63 -8.45
N PRO A 225 21.84 9.45 -8.14
CA PRO A 225 22.69 8.56 -8.90
C PRO A 225 22.22 7.12 -8.74
N LEU A 226 22.07 6.40 -9.84
CA LEU A 226 21.69 5.00 -9.84
C LEU A 226 22.92 4.08 -9.95
N PRO A 227 22.90 2.90 -9.32
CA PRO A 227 23.96 1.90 -9.47
C PRO A 227 23.86 1.13 -10.80
N PHE A 228 22.88 1.45 -11.64
CA PHE A 228 22.64 0.84 -12.94
C PHE A 228 22.17 1.88 -13.96
N THR A 229 22.30 1.57 -15.24
CA THR A 229 21.71 2.35 -16.33
C THR A 229 20.25 1.94 -16.51
N PRO A 230 19.28 2.87 -16.42
CA PRO A 230 17.88 2.55 -16.73
C PRO A 230 17.71 2.09 -18.18
N PRO A 231 16.73 1.22 -18.48
CA PRO A 231 16.38 0.88 -19.86
C PRO A 231 15.99 2.13 -20.68
N ASP A 232 16.14 2.08 -22.00
CA ASP A 232 15.82 3.20 -22.92
C ASP A 232 14.46 3.04 -23.64
N ASP A 233 13.64 2.09 -23.19
CA ASP A 233 12.39 1.65 -23.80
C ASP A 233 11.15 2.48 -23.42
N ILE A 234 11.29 3.80 -23.38
CA ILE A 234 10.24 4.73 -22.95
C ILE A 234 9.52 5.42 -24.12
N ASP A 235 8.21 5.67 -23.98
CA ASP A 235 7.48 6.61 -24.82
C ASP A 235 8.02 8.03 -24.54
N PRO A 236 8.51 8.77 -25.54
CA PRO A 236 9.08 10.10 -25.35
C PRO A 236 8.13 11.13 -24.72
N ARG A 237 6.81 10.94 -24.84
CA ARG A 237 5.78 11.87 -24.39
C ARG A 237 5.42 11.69 -22.91
N SER A 238 5.40 10.46 -22.43
CA SER A 238 5.09 10.14 -21.02
C SER A 238 6.34 9.93 -20.18
N ARG A 239 7.49 9.75 -20.83
CA ARG A 239 8.77 9.40 -20.20
C ARG A 239 8.64 8.12 -19.36
N SER A 240 7.81 7.19 -19.82
CA SER A 240 7.58 5.87 -19.23
C SER A 240 7.24 4.88 -20.34
N ARG A 241 7.06 3.60 -20.04
CA ARG A 241 6.61 2.57 -20.99
C ARG A 241 5.15 2.72 -21.45
N LEU A 242 4.39 3.65 -20.88
CA LEU A 242 2.97 3.83 -21.14
C LEU A 242 2.74 5.00 -22.09
N GLU A 243 1.77 4.88 -23.00
CA GLU A 243 1.30 6.04 -23.75
C GLU A 243 0.65 7.07 -22.81
N PRO A 244 0.79 8.37 -23.05
CA PRO A 244 0.09 9.36 -22.25
C PRO A 244 -1.43 9.26 -22.46
N LEU A 245 -2.17 8.99 -21.39
CA LEU A 245 -3.61 9.27 -21.27
C LEU A 245 -3.97 10.67 -21.80
N PRO A 246 -5.23 10.92 -22.21
CA PRO A 246 -5.71 12.24 -22.57
C PRO A 246 -5.87 13.14 -21.33
N PRO A 247 -5.56 14.46 -21.43
CA PRO A 247 -5.65 15.34 -20.29
C PRO A 247 -7.08 15.43 -19.77
N PRO A 248 -7.29 15.38 -18.44
CA PRO A 248 -8.61 15.60 -17.90
C PRO A 248 -9.08 17.00 -18.31
N ALA A 249 -10.38 17.14 -18.58
CA ALA A 249 -10.98 18.34 -19.18
C ALA A 249 -10.68 19.66 -18.42
N GLN A 250 -10.19 19.58 -17.17
CA GLN A 250 -9.84 20.71 -16.31
C GLN A 250 -8.35 21.10 -16.35
N ILE A 251 -7.45 20.31 -16.95
CA ILE A 251 -6.01 20.61 -17.00
C ILE A 251 -5.66 21.10 -18.41
N THR A 252 -6.13 22.30 -18.74
CA THR A 252 -5.63 23.06 -19.90
C THR A 252 -4.45 23.91 -19.43
N ARG A 253 -3.22 23.42 -19.63
CA ARG A 253 -1.95 24.19 -19.50
C ARG A 253 -1.71 24.90 -18.15
N ALA A 254 -1.83 24.21 -17.02
CA ALA A 254 -1.18 24.70 -15.81
C ALA A 254 0.30 24.30 -15.84
N THR A 255 1.21 25.27 -15.76
CA THR A 255 2.63 25.02 -15.47
C THR A 255 2.70 24.32 -14.11
N PRO A 256 3.40 23.17 -13.97
CA PRO A 256 3.63 22.57 -12.67
C PRO A 256 4.27 23.64 -11.77
N SER A 257 3.60 24.01 -10.68
CA SER A 257 4.27 24.76 -9.64
C SER A 257 5.26 23.80 -9.01
N LEU A 258 6.54 24.20 -8.94
CA LEU A 258 7.60 23.45 -8.25
C LEU A 258 7.26 23.18 -6.77
N TYR A 259 6.23 23.84 -6.22
CA TYR A 259 5.73 23.68 -4.85
C TYR A 259 4.21 23.44 -4.81
N GLY A 260 3.60 23.05 -5.93
CA GLY A 260 2.18 22.72 -6.01
C GLY A 260 1.92 21.23 -5.81
N ARG A 261 0.67 20.86 -5.51
CA ARG A 261 0.26 19.44 -5.40
C ARG A 261 0.59 18.58 -6.63
N THR A 262 0.84 19.22 -7.78
CA THR A 262 1.24 18.58 -9.03
C THR A 262 2.69 18.96 -9.37
N LEU A 263 3.65 18.28 -8.75
CA LEU A 263 5.08 18.49 -9.00
C LEU A 263 5.53 17.98 -10.38
N SER A 264 4.84 16.99 -10.92
CA SER A 264 5.18 16.38 -12.22
C SER A 264 4.35 16.97 -13.37
N PRO A 265 4.96 17.26 -14.54
CA PRO A 265 4.23 17.58 -15.76
C PRO A 265 3.15 16.56 -16.10
N TYR A 266 2.15 17.04 -16.83
CA TYR A 266 1.11 16.20 -17.40
C TYR A 266 1.71 15.00 -18.16
N GLY A 267 1.11 13.82 -18.00
CA GLY A 267 1.53 12.61 -18.70
C GLY A 267 2.69 11.86 -18.05
N THR A 268 3.19 12.29 -16.89
CA THR A 268 4.28 11.62 -16.17
C THR A 268 3.88 11.23 -14.74
N GLY A 269 4.61 10.28 -14.16
CA GLY A 269 4.61 10.00 -12.73
C GLY A 269 3.51 9.05 -12.24
N PRO A 270 3.39 8.86 -10.91
CA PRO A 270 2.53 7.82 -10.32
C PRO A 270 1.04 7.97 -10.66
N GLY A 271 0.55 9.20 -10.80
CA GLY A 271 -0.85 9.46 -11.16
C GLY A 271 -1.18 8.96 -12.56
N GLN A 272 -0.29 9.23 -13.52
CA GLN A 272 -0.39 8.73 -14.89
C GLN A 272 -0.47 7.20 -14.91
N ILE A 273 0.50 6.54 -14.28
CA ILE A 273 0.61 5.08 -14.22
C ILE A 273 -0.67 4.47 -13.62
N ARG A 274 -1.13 4.99 -12.47
CA ARG A 274 -2.35 4.49 -11.83
C ARG A 274 -3.59 4.66 -12.70
N GLY A 275 -3.64 5.71 -13.53
CA GLY A 275 -4.75 5.95 -14.46
C GLY A 275 -4.93 4.87 -15.52
N HIS A 276 -3.88 4.10 -15.85
CA HIS A 276 -3.98 2.94 -16.75
C HIS A 276 -4.53 1.69 -16.06
N GLY A 277 -4.54 1.64 -14.73
CA GLY A 277 -4.98 0.48 -13.97
C GLY A 277 -6.49 0.49 -13.70
N ALA A 278 -7.13 -0.67 -13.85
CA ALA A 278 -8.54 -0.86 -13.49
C ALA A 278 -8.76 -1.20 -11.99
N GLY A 279 -7.68 -1.24 -11.20
CA GLY A 279 -7.72 -1.46 -9.76
C GLY A 279 -7.85 -2.92 -9.33
N ARG A 280 -7.87 -3.14 -8.00
CA ARG A 280 -7.84 -4.48 -7.39
C ARG A 280 -9.05 -5.34 -7.75
N ALA A 281 -10.26 -4.77 -7.75
CA ALA A 281 -11.47 -5.52 -8.09
C ALA A 281 -11.44 -6.08 -9.52
N SER A 282 -10.90 -5.31 -10.47
CA SER A 282 -10.68 -5.79 -11.84
C SER A 282 -9.62 -6.88 -11.88
N LEU A 283 -8.52 -6.74 -11.14
CA LEU A 283 -7.48 -7.77 -11.04
C LEU A 283 -8.06 -9.09 -10.52
N GLU A 284 -8.82 -9.05 -9.43
CA GLU A 284 -9.46 -10.23 -8.82
C GLU A 284 -10.52 -10.88 -9.73
N ALA A 285 -11.21 -10.09 -10.56
CA ALA A 285 -12.19 -10.62 -11.50
C ALA A 285 -11.55 -11.28 -12.75
N ASN A 286 -10.33 -10.86 -13.13
CA ASN A 286 -9.72 -11.25 -14.40
C ASN A 286 -8.50 -12.17 -14.26
N VAL A 287 -7.92 -12.29 -13.07
CA VAL A 287 -6.74 -13.15 -12.82
C VAL A 287 -7.15 -14.34 -11.96
N PRO A 288 -6.82 -15.58 -12.39
CA PRO A 288 -7.06 -16.78 -11.60
C PRO A 288 -6.48 -16.68 -10.19
N ARG A 289 -7.24 -17.16 -9.20
CA ARG A 289 -6.86 -17.05 -7.80
C ARG A 289 -5.47 -17.64 -7.46
N PRO A 290 -5.07 -18.82 -7.99
CA PRO A 290 -3.73 -19.35 -7.76
C PRO A 290 -2.59 -18.42 -8.18
N LEU A 291 -2.78 -17.63 -9.24
CA LEU A 291 -1.76 -16.69 -9.70
C LEU A 291 -1.66 -15.47 -8.78
N LEU A 292 -2.78 -15.03 -8.20
CA LEU A 292 -2.78 -13.96 -7.19
C LEU A 292 -2.11 -14.42 -5.89
N ASP A 293 -2.37 -15.65 -5.48
CA ASP A 293 -1.73 -16.22 -4.31
C ASP A 293 -0.23 -16.47 -4.55
N LEU A 294 0.16 -16.94 -5.75
CA LEU A 294 1.58 -17.06 -6.15
C LEU A 294 2.29 -15.69 -6.12
N ALA A 295 1.69 -14.63 -6.65
CA ALA A 295 2.26 -13.29 -6.59
C ALA A 295 2.46 -12.82 -5.12
N THR A 296 1.54 -13.18 -4.24
CA THR A 296 1.64 -12.92 -2.80
C THR A 296 2.79 -13.71 -2.17
N LEU A 297 2.95 -14.99 -2.51
CA LEU A 297 4.03 -15.84 -2.04
C LEU A 297 5.42 -15.38 -2.54
N VAL A 298 5.52 -14.99 -3.81
CA VAL A 298 6.76 -14.42 -4.38
C VAL A 298 7.15 -13.13 -3.63
N THR A 299 6.17 -12.27 -3.35
CA THR A 299 6.41 -11.05 -2.56
C THR A 299 6.82 -11.39 -1.13
N ALA A 300 6.11 -12.30 -0.48
CA ALA A 300 6.45 -12.76 0.87
C ALA A 300 7.88 -13.31 0.93
N ARG A 301 8.30 -14.07 -0.08
CA ARG A 301 9.67 -14.60 -0.16
C ARG A 301 10.70 -13.50 -0.41
N ALA A 302 10.42 -12.54 -1.28
CA ALA A 302 11.33 -11.46 -1.62
C ALA A 302 11.63 -10.54 -0.41
N TYR A 303 10.68 -10.38 0.51
CA TYR A 303 10.81 -9.54 1.71
C TYR A 303 10.94 -10.36 3.00
N ASP A 304 11.19 -11.67 2.91
CA ASP A 304 11.31 -12.58 4.06
C ASP A 304 10.13 -12.50 5.06
N VAL A 305 8.91 -12.27 4.57
CA VAL A 305 7.69 -12.11 5.39
C VAL A 305 7.05 -13.46 5.68
N GLN A 306 7.57 -14.14 6.71
CA GLN A 306 7.13 -15.48 7.11
C GLN A 306 5.62 -15.58 7.40
N TYR A 307 5.03 -14.56 8.04
CA TYR A 307 3.60 -14.55 8.38
C TYR A 307 2.73 -14.64 7.12
N THR A 308 3.01 -13.79 6.12
CA THR A 308 2.28 -13.78 4.85
C THR A 308 2.43 -15.10 4.13
N TRP A 309 3.64 -15.69 4.11
CA TRP A 309 3.85 -17.01 3.52
C TRP A 309 2.97 -18.07 4.20
N THR A 310 3.08 -18.17 5.53
CA THR A 310 2.40 -19.19 6.34
C THR A 310 0.89 -19.17 6.19
N LEU A 311 0.29 -17.97 6.08
CA LEU A 311 -1.16 -17.85 5.89
C LEU A 311 -1.60 -18.04 4.44
N THR A 312 -0.74 -17.74 3.47
CA THR A 312 -1.13 -17.77 2.06
C THR A 312 -0.92 -19.14 1.43
N GLU A 313 0.15 -19.85 1.79
CA GLU A 313 0.53 -21.11 1.15
C GLU A 313 -0.58 -22.19 1.21
N PRO A 314 -1.23 -22.47 2.35
CA PRO A 314 -2.32 -23.46 2.39
C PRO A 314 -3.49 -23.06 1.48
N VAL A 315 -3.87 -21.78 1.50
CA VAL A 315 -4.96 -21.23 0.67
C VAL A 315 -4.59 -21.31 -0.81
N ALA A 316 -3.33 -21.06 -1.16
CA ALA A 316 -2.84 -21.14 -2.53
C ALA A 316 -2.95 -22.58 -3.08
N LEU A 317 -2.56 -23.57 -2.27
CA LEU A 317 -2.66 -24.99 -2.60
C LEU A 317 -4.13 -25.41 -2.77
N GLU A 318 -5.02 -24.99 -1.86
CA GLU A 318 -6.47 -25.23 -1.97
C GLU A 318 -7.06 -24.62 -3.25
N ASN A 319 -6.58 -23.44 -3.66
CA ASN A 319 -7.00 -22.80 -4.89
C ASN A 319 -6.43 -23.47 -6.16
N GLY A 320 -5.50 -24.43 -6.02
CA GLY A 320 -4.93 -25.19 -7.13
C GLY A 320 -3.54 -24.74 -7.58
N LEU A 321 -2.80 -23.99 -6.75
CA LEU A 321 -1.37 -23.77 -7.00
C LEU A 321 -0.62 -25.11 -6.85
N ALA A 322 0.21 -25.46 -7.82
CA ALA A 322 1.01 -26.69 -7.74
C ALA A 322 2.04 -26.58 -6.60
N PRO A 323 2.25 -27.65 -5.81
CA PRO A 323 3.34 -27.68 -4.83
C PRO A 323 4.68 -27.58 -5.56
N ALA A 324 5.62 -26.87 -4.93
CA ALA A 324 6.99 -26.69 -5.42
C ALA A 324 7.85 -27.95 -5.28
#